data_AF-A0A832FJV7-F1
#
_entry.id   AF-A0A832FJV7-F1
#
_cell.length_a   1.000
_cell.length_b   1.000
_cell.length_c   1.000
_cell.angle_alpha   90.00
_cell.angle_beta   90.00
_cell.angle_gamma   90.00
#
_symmetry.space_group_name_H-M   'P 1'
#
loop_
_entity.id
_entity.type
_entity.pdbx_description
1 polymer ?
#
loop_
_entity_poly.entity_id
_entity_poly.type
_entity_poly.pdbx_seq_one_letter_code
_entity_poly.pdbx_strand_id
1 'polypeptide(L)'
;MSFIAYDIGFLVAFIAALIIFLYVKRSNLKRQGLLYLYPTKIGIKIIDTASTKYARILRPLQYVIIASGYILMAVAVWTIYKLSVMYLGP
;
A
#
# COMPACT_ATOMS: atom_id res chain seq x y z
N MET A 1 1.71 -28.74 10.41
CA MET A 1 3.03 -28.17 10.75
C MET A 1 3.90 -27.83 9.52
N SER A 2 3.76 -28.50 8.37
CA SER A 2 4.59 -28.25 7.17
C SER A 2 4.22 -26.96 6.39
N PHE A 3 2.93 -26.62 6.30
CA PHE A 3 2.43 -25.49 5.49
C PHE A 3 2.94 -24.11 5.96
N ILE A 4 3.05 -23.90 7.27
CA ILE A 4 3.52 -22.64 7.87
C ILE A 4 5.00 -22.38 7.56
N ALA A 5 5.82 -23.43 7.51
CA ALA A 5 7.24 -23.30 7.20
C ALA A 5 7.48 -22.87 5.74
N TYR A 6 6.68 -23.39 4.80
CA TYR A 6 6.72 -22.96 3.40
C TYR A 6 6.22 -21.54 3.22
N ASP A 7 5.14 -21.16 3.91
CA ASP A 7 4.55 -19.83 3.82
C ASP A 7 5.52 -18.74 4.35
N ILE A 8 6.13 -18.98 5.52
CA ILE A 8 7.14 -18.09 6.10
C ILE A 8 8.41 -18.07 5.24
N GLY A 9 8.87 -19.22 4.76
CA GLY A 9 10.05 -19.31 3.89
C GLY A 9 9.87 -18.53 2.59
N PHE A 10 8.69 -18.63 1.96
CA PHE A 10 8.35 -17.87 0.77
C PHE A 10 8.26 -16.37 1.06
N LEU A 11 7.68 -15.98 2.20
CA LEU A 11 7.59 -14.58 2.62
C LEU A 11 8.97 -13.95 2.82
N VAL A 12 9.89 -14.66 3.49
CA VAL A 12 11.27 -14.20 3.68
C VAL A 12 12.01 -14.09 2.34
N ALA A 13 11.87 -15.08 1.46
CA ALA A 13 12.47 -15.05 0.13
C ALA A 13 11.94 -13.90 -0.73
N PHE A 14 10.63 -13.64 -0.67
CA PHE A 14 9.97 -12.55 -1.39
C PHE A 14 10.44 -11.17 -0.90
N ILE A 15 10.54 -10.98 0.43
CA ILE A 15 11.06 -9.75 1.02
C ILE A 15 12.53 -9.53 0.64
N ALA A 16 13.36 -10.58 0.73
CA ALA A 16 14.76 -10.49 0.33
C ALA A 16 14.90 -10.13 -1.16
N ALA A 17 14.12 -10.76 -2.03
CA ALA A 17 14.08 -10.44 -3.45
C ALA A 17 13.65 -8.99 -3.70
N LEU A 18 12.64 -8.49 -2.99
CA LEU A 18 12.21 -7.09 -3.08
C LEU A 18 13.29 -6.12 -2.63
N ILE A 19 13.96 -6.39 -1.50
CA ILE A 19 15.03 -5.54 -0.98
C ILE A 19 16.19 -5.47 -1.97
N ILE A 20 16.64 -6.61 -2.49
CA ILE A 20 17.72 -6.69 -3.48
C ILE A 20 17.32 -5.95 -4.76
N PHE A 21 16.10 -6.21 -5.27
CA PHE A 21 15.59 -5.53 -6.46
C PHE A 21 15.53 -4.01 -6.27
N LEU A 22 15.08 -3.52 -5.11
CA LEU A 22 15.04 -2.10 -4.79
C LEU A 22 16.45 -1.50 -4.69
N TYR A 23 17.39 -2.23 -4.06
CA TYR A 23 18.74 -1.76 -3.81
C TYR A 23 19.56 -1.65 -5.10
N VAL A 24 19.46 -2.64 -5.99
CA VAL A 24 20.15 -2.66 -7.29
C VAL A 24 19.65 -1.53 -8.20
N LYS A 25 18.37 -1.18 -8.12
CA LYS A 25 17.77 -0.10 -8.94
C LYS A 25 17.81 1.29 -8.30
N ARG A 26 18.48 1.44 -7.15
CA ARG A 26 18.55 2.69 -6.38
C ARG A 26 19.33 3.81 -7.09
N SER A 27 20.29 3.51 -7.96
CA SER A 27 21.16 4.52 -8.59
C SER A 27 20.49 5.35 -9.69
N ASN A 28 19.28 4.98 -10.14
CA ASN A 28 18.51 5.74 -11.14
C ASN A 28 17.41 6.62 -10.52
N LEU A 29 17.33 6.72 -9.19
CA LEU A 29 16.28 7.45 -8.49
C LEU A 29 16.49 8.97 -8.58
N LYS A 30 15.77 9.66 -9.47
CA LYS A 30 15.62 11.12 -9.40
C LYS A 30 14.61 11.48 -8.31
N ARG A 31 15.05 12.30 -7.37
CA ARG A 31 14.25 12.79 -6.25
C ARG A 31 13.23 13.84 -6.74
N GLN A 32 11.94 13.51 -6.71
CA GLN A 32 10.86 14.47 -6.94
C GLN A 32 10.01 14.58 -5.66
N GLY A 33 10.31 15.59 -4.83
CA GLY A 33 9.60 15.85 -3.57
C GLY A 33 9.97 14.90 -2.42
N LEU A 34 8.96 14.49 -1.62
CA LEU A 34 9.09 13.60 -0.45
C LEU A 34 9.18 12.11 -0.80
N LEU A 35 8.92 11.71 -2.05
CA LEU A 35 8.87 10.31 -2.47
C LEU A 35 9.97 9.98 -3.50
N TYR A 36 10.61 8.83 -3.33
CA TYR A 36 11.52 8.24 -4.31
C TYR A 36 10.71 7.42 -5.32
N LEU A 37 10.38 7.98 -6.49
CA LEU A 37 9.71 7.23 -7.56
C LEU A 37 10.71 6.53 -8.48
N TYR A 38 10.42 5.27 -8.78
CA TYR A 38 11.16 4.48 -9.76
C TYR A 38 10.88 5.00 -11.17
N PRO A 39 11.87 5.51 -11.93
CA PRO A 39 11.61 6.16 -13.20
C PRO A 39 11.57 5.15 -14.34
N THR A 40 10.44 4.47 -14.52
CA THR A 40 10.01 4.22 -15.89
C THR A 40 9.61 5.57 -16.47
N LYS A 41 10.51 6.20 -17.24
CA LYS A 41 10.31 7.53 -17.86
C LYS A 41 8.97 7.64 -18.61
N ILE A 42 8.47 6.53 -19.14
CA ILE A 42 7.17 6.43 -19.82
C ILE A 42 6.02 6.40 -18.81
N GLY A 43 6.11 5.54 -17.78
CA GLY A 43 5.07 5.39 -16.76
C GLY A 43 4.86 6.67 -15.95
N ILE A 44 5.94 7.33 -15.52
CA ILE A 44 5.83 8.61 -14.81
C ILE A 44 5.20 9.68 -15.69
N LYS A 45 5.58 9.77 -16.97
CA LYS A 45 5.04 10.80 -17.88
C LYS A 45 3.55 10.58 -18.17
N ILE A 46 3.11 9.32 -18.25
CA ILE A 46 1.69 8.96 -18.37
C ILE A 46 0.94 9.33 -17.10
N ILE A 47 1.47 8.98 -15.93
CA ILE A 47 0.85 9.33 -14.65
C ILE A 47 0.79 10.84 -14.47
N ASP A 48 1.83 11.58 -14.83
CA ASP A 48 1.87 13.05 -14.69
C ASP A 48 0.88 13.72 -15.65
N THR A 49 0.78 13.23 -16.90
CA THR A 49 -0.20 13.73 -17.88
C THR A 49 -1.64 13.38 -17.49
N ALA A 50 -1.89 12.15 -17.00
CA ALA A 50 -3.20 11.74 -16.53
C ALA A 50 -3.60 12.47 -15.25
N SER A 51 -2.66 12.60 -14.30
CA SER A 51 -2.86 13.29 -13.03
C SER A 51 -3.14 14.77 -13.24
N THR A 52 -2.44 15.45 -14.17
CA THR A 52 -2.73 16.85 -14.52
C THR A 52 -4.06 17.01 -15.26
N LYS A 53 -4.38 16.13 -16.23
CA LYS A 53 -5.63 16.18 -16.99
C LYS A 53 -6.86 15.91 -16.13
N TYR A 54 -6.75 15.01 -15.16
CA TYR A 54 -7.85 14.61 -14.27
C TYR A 54 -7.71 15.14 -12.84
N ALA A 55 -6.79 16.09 -12.58
CA ALA A 55 -6.52 16.65 -11.26
C ALA A 55 -7.78 17.14 -10.55
N ARG A 56 -8.74 17.68 -11.32
CA ARG A 56 -10.02 18.19 -10.83
C ARG A 56 -10.91 17.10 -10.22
N ILE A 57 -10.80 15.86 -10.71
CA ILE A 57 -11.56 14.69 -10.26
C ILE A 57 -10.76 13.91 -9.21
N LEU A 58 -9.43 13.79 -9.38
CA LEU A 58 -8.57 13.06 -8.45
C LEU A 58 -8.55 13.69 -7.05
N ARG A 59 -8.57 15.02 -6.94
CA ARG A 59 -8.55 15.72 -5.64
C ARG A 59 -9.74 15.38 -4.73
N PRO A 60 -11.01 15.53 -5.15
CA PRO A 60 -12.14 15.13 -4.32
C PRO A 60 -12.18 13.61 -4.10
N LEU A 61 -11.79 12.83 -5.10
CA LEU A 61 -11.77 11.37 -4.98
C LEU A 61 -10.75 10.88 -3.93
N GLN A 62 -9.61 11.56 -3.80
CA GLN A 62 -8.62 11.27 -2.76
C GLN A 62 -9.22 11.45 -1.36
N TYR A 63 -9.99 12.51 -1.13
CA TYR A 63 -10.69 12.69 0.15
C TYR A 63 -11.74 11.62 0.40
N VAL A 64 -12.49 11.21 -0.64
CA VAL A 64 -13.47 10.13 -0.52
C VAL A 64 -12.80 8.80 -0.16
N ILE A 65 -11.65 8.49 -0.77
CA ILE A 65 -10.88 7.27 -0.48
C ILE A 65 -10.30 7.29 0.93
N ILE A 66 -9.76 8.42 1.38
CA ILE A 66 -9.22 8.56 2.73
C ILE A 66 -10.36 8.42 3.75
N ALA A 67 -11.48 9.11 3.53
CA ALA A 67 -12.65 9.05 4.41
C ALA A 67 -13.23 7.63 4.47
N SER A 68 -13.38 6.95 3.33
CA SER A 68 -13.87 5.57 3.30
C SER A 68 -12.94 4.61 4.03
N GLY A 69 -11.62 4.80 3.91
CA GLY A 69 -10.62 4.04 4.65
C GLY A 69 -10.78 4.17 6.16
N TYR A 70 -10.95 5.39 6.67
CA TYR A 70 -11.19 5.61 8.10
C TYR A 70 -12.51 5.00 8.59
N ILE A 71 -13.58 5.11 7.79
CA ILE A 71 -14.87 4.50 8.11
C ILE A 71 -14.72 2.97 8.20
N LEU A 72 -14.07 2.35 7.22
CA LEU A 72 -13.80 0.91 7.21
C LEU A 72 -12.97 0.47 8.42
N MET A 73 -11.96 1.26 8.80
CA MET A 73 -11.14 0.96 9.98
C MET A 73 -11.96 1.02 11.27
N ALA A 74 -12.84 2.01 11.41
CA ALA A 74 -13.77 2.09 12.55
C ALA A 74 -14.72 0.89 12.62
N VAL A 75 -15.27 0.47 11.47
CA VAL A 75 -16.14 -0.72 11.37
C VAL A 75 -15.38 -2.00 11.73
N ALA A 76 -14.13 -2.14 11.27
CA ALA A 76 -13.31 -3.29 11.61
C ALA A 76 -13.05 -3.37 13.12
N VAL A 77 -12.66 -2.26 13.75
CA VAL A 77 -12.44 -2.17 15.21
C VAL A 77 -13.72 -2.49 15.98
N TRP A 78 -14.87 -1.94 15.53
CA TRP A 78 -16.17 -2.25 16.14
C TRP A 78 -16.53 -3.73 16.05
N THR A 79 -16.28 -4.35 14.90
CA THR A 79 -16.56 -5.77 14.67
C THR A 79 -15.70 -6.65 15.57
N ILE A 80 -14.42 -6.32 15.72
CA ILE A 80 -13.50 -7.02 16.63
C ILE A 80 -13.98 -6.84 18.08
N TYR A 81 -14.34 -5.63 18.50
CA TYR A 81 -14.86 -5.38 19.84
C TYR A 81 -16.12 -6.21 20.13
N LYS A 82 -17.09 -6.20 19.20
CA LYS A 82 -18.33 -6.98 19.34
C LYS A 82 -18.05 -8.48 19.41
N LEU A 83 -17.11 -8.97 18.61
CA LEU A 83 -16.67 -10.37 18.64
C LEU A 83 -16.05 -10.71 20.00
N SER A 84 -15.17 -9.86 20.52
CA SER A 84 -14.55 -10.05 21.83
C SER A 84 -15.60 -10.06 22.95
N VAL A 85 -16.58 -9.14 22.94
CA VAL A 85 -17.65 -9.13 23.96
C VAL A 85 -18.52 -10.38 23.87
N MET A 86 -18.83 -10.87 22.66
CA MET A 86 -19.66 -12.06 22.48
C MET A 86 -18.97 -13.36 22.92
N TYR A 87 -17.63 -13.44 22.80
CA TYR A 87 -16.86 -14.65 23.11
C TYR A 87 -16.15 -14.63 24.48
N LEU A 88 -15.81 -13.45 25.01
CA LEU A 88 -15.06 -13.27 26.27
C LEU A 88 -15.86 -12.55 27.35
N GLY A 89 -17.08 -12.09 27.05
CA GLY A 89 -18.01 -11.64 28.09
C GLY A 89 -18.47 -12.83 28.95
N PRO A 90 -18.89 -12.59 30.21
CA PRO A 90 -19.56 -13.61 31.00
C PRO A 90 -20.84 -14.13 30.32
#